data_AF-A0A0B1T6V6-F1
#
_entry.id   AF-A0A0B1T6V6-F1
#
_cell.length_a   1.000
_cell.length_b   1.000
_cell.length_c   1.000
_cell.angle_alpha   90.00
_cell.angle_beta   90.00
_cell.angle_gamma   90.00
#
_symmetry.space_group_name_H-M   'P 1'
#
loop_
_entity.id
_entity.type
_entity.pdbx_description
1 polymer ?
#
loop_
_entity_poly.entity_id
_entity_poly.type
_entity_poly.pdbx_seq_one_letter_code
_entity_poly.pdbx_strand_id
1 'polypeptide(L)'
;MSYYRRESTLDTQKAARESEDDRRAFHHAIFYGAGGAMSLWAGKELTQSMVYFKSMPADELALATIEINLDDIPEGQTKTYDFRGKPVFVRHRTKNEIASKPL
;
A
#
# COMPACT_ATOMS: atom_id res chain seq x y z
N MET A 1 -44.62 14.87 -30.12
CA MET A 1 -43.14 14.85 -30.02
C MET A 1 -42.60 15.05 -28.59
N SER A 2 -43.46 15.17 -27.56
CA SER A 2 -43.06 15.47 -26.17
C SER A 2 -42.53 14.26 -25.38
N TYR A 3 -42.81 13.03 -25.81
CA TYR A 3 -42.58 11.80 -25.04
C TYR A 3 -41.09 11.53 -24.71
N TYR A 4 -40.16 12.01 -25.54
CA TYR A 4 -38.72 11.83 -25.33
C TYR A 4 -38.04 13.04 -24.67
N ARG A 5 -38.78 14.13 -24.40
CA ARG A 5 -38.21 15.33 -23.77
C ARG A 5 -38.13 15.13 -22.27
N ARG A 6 -37.04 15.60 -21.69
CA ARG A 6 -36.88 15.66 -20.23
C ARG A 6 -37.77 16.76 -19.69
N GLU A 7 -38.17 16.62 -18.43
CA GLU A 7 -39.03 17.59 -17.75
C GLU A 7 -38.48 19.02 -17.83
N SER A 8 -37.15 19.16 -17.76
CA SER A 8 -36.45 20.44 -17.91
C SER A 8 -36.62 21.13 -19.28
N THR A 9 -37.09 20.43 -20.31
CA THR A 9 -37.29 20.97 -21.68
C THR A 9 -38.72 20.78 -22.22
N LEU A 10 -39.69 20.45 -21.36
CA LEU A 10 -41.09 20.29 -21.77
C LEU A 10 -41.78 21.62 -22.08
N ASP A 11 -41.43 22.68 -21.35
CA ASP A 11 -42.01 24.01 -21.53
C ASP A 11 -41.47 24.68 -22.81
N THR A 12 -42.37 25.01 -23.74
CA THR A 12 -42.04 25.63 -25.04
C THR A 12 -41.97 27.15 -24.99
N GLN A 13 -42.47 27.78 -23.93
CA GLN A 13 -42.48 29.24 -23.77
C GLN A 13 -41.21 29.77 -23.08
N LYS A 14 -40.44 28.88 -22.44
CA LYS A 14 -39.17 29.24 -21.79
C LYS A 14 -37.98 29.07 -22.74
N ALA A 15 -37.00 29.97 -22.60
CA ALA A 15 -35.79 29.91 -23.40
C ALA A 15 -34.93 28.71 -22.97
N ALA A 16 -34.49 27.89 -23.92
CA ALA A 16 -33.75 26.65 -23.64
C ALA A 16 -32.44 26.86 -22.85
N ARG A 17 -31.85 28.06 -22.95
CA ARG A 17 -30.64 28.47 -22.21
C ARG A 17 -30.82 28.49 -20.69
N GLU A 18 -32.04 28.74 -20.20
CA GLU A 18 -32.30 28.82 -18.76
C GLU A 18 -32.28 27.44 -18.10
N SER A 19 -32.55 26.37 -18.86
CA SER A 19 -32.52 24.98 -18.41
C SER A 19 -31.20 24.26 -18.71
N GLU A 20 -30.20 24.97 -19.25
CA GLU A 20 -29.00 24.38 -19.83
C GLU A 20 -28.10 23.74 -18.77
N ASP A 21 -27.94 24.40 -17.63
CA ASP A 21 -27.11 23.91 -16.52
C ASP A 21 -27.68 22.64 -15.90
N ASP A 22 -28.98 22.57 -15.63
CA ASP A 22 -29.63 21.37 -15.08
C ASP A 22 -29.49 20.15 -16.02
N ARG A 23 -29.57 20.38 -17.32
CA ARG A 23 -29.42 19.32 -18.33
C ARG A 23 -28.01 18.75 -18.37
N ARG A 24 -27.00 19.59 -18.14
CA ARG A 24 -25.58 19.20 -18.12
C ARG A 24 -25.16 18.61 -16.78
N ALA A 25 -25.67 19.17 -15.68
CA ALA A 25 -25.27 18.83 -14.33
C ALA A 25 -25.39 17.32 -14.05
N PHE A 26 -26.50 16.69 -14.45
CA PHE A 26 -26.71 15.26 -14.24
C PHE A 26 -25.64 14.39 -14.92
N HIS A 27 -25.36 14.65 -16.20
CA HIS A 27 -24.35 13.90 -16.94
C HIS A 27 -22.94 14.17 -16.42
N HIS A 28 -22.63 15.43 -16.12
CA HIS A 28 -21.32 15.78 -15.56
C HIS A 28 -21.10 15.16 -14.18
N ALA A 29 -22.13 15.13 -13.33
CA ALA A 29 -22.05 14.49 -12.02
C ALA A 29 -21.81 12.98 -12.14
N ILE A 30 -22.42 12.31 -13.11
CA ILE A 30 -22.20 10.88 -13.34
C ILE A 30 -20.81 10.62 -13.93
N PHE A 31 -20.45 11.31 -15.01
CA PHE A 31 -19.21 10.99 -15.74
C PHE A 31 -17.96 11.54 -15.04
N TYR A 32 -17.97 12.82 -14.66
CA TYR A 32 -16.82 13.49 -14.05
C TYR A 32 -16.82 13.42 -12.52
N GLY A 33 -18.00 13.37 -11.90
CA GLY A 33 -18.13 13.19 -10.46
C GLY A 33 -17.93 11.73 -10.04
N ALA A 34 -19.03 11.00 -9.88
CA ALA A 34 -19.02 9.65 -9.31
C ALA A 34 -18.23 8.65 -10.17
N GLY A 35 -18.45 8.63 -11.49
CA GLY A 35 -17.77 7.74 -12.42
C GLY A 35 -16.27 8.01 -12.50
N GLY A 36 -15.89 9.27 -12.62
CA GLY A 36 -14.49 9.72 -12.60
C GLY A 36 -13.79 9.32 -11.30
N ALA A 37 -14.38 9.63 -10.14
CA ALA A 37 -13.83 9.29 -8.83
C ALA A 37 -13.65 7.76 -8.66
N MET A 38 -14.64 6.96 -9.05
CA MET A 38 -14.54 5.49 -8.98
C MET A 38 -13.44 4.95 -9.91
N SER A 39 -13.29 5.50 -11.10
CA SER A 39 -12.24 5.07 -12.04
C SER A 39 -10.83 5.34 -11.50
N LEU A 40 -10.61 6.50 -10.88
CA LEU A 40 -9.35 6.85 -10.23
C LEU A 40 -9.05 5.95 -9.03
N TRP A 41 -10.06 5.65 -8.21
CA TRP A 41 -9.91 4.75 -7.07
C TRP A 41 -9.54 3.33 -7.52
N ALA A 42 -10.25 2.80 -8.52
CA ALA A 42 -9.94 1.48 -9.08
C ALA A 42 -8.54 1.44 -9.71
N GLY A 43 -8.16 2.47 -10.49
CA GLY A 43 -6.82 2.58 -11.07
C GLY A 43 -5.71 2.64 -10.03
N LYS A 44 -5.95 3.38 -8.93
CA LYS A 44 -5.04 3.41 -7.78
C LYS A 44 -4.85 2.02 -7.19
N GLU A 45 -5.93 1.30 -6.89
CA GLU A 45 -5.78 0.00 -6.22
C GLU A 45 -5.16 -1.08 -7.10
N LEU A 46 -5.45 -1.08 -8.40
CA LEU A 46 -4.76 -1.98 -9.33
C LEU A 46 -3.25 -1.68 -9.40
N THR A 47 -2.88 -0.40 -9.46
CA THR A 47 -1.45 -0.02 -9.47
C THR A 47 -0.79 -0.38 -8.14
N GLN A 48 -1.45 -0.08 -7.02
CA GLN A 48 -0.96 -0.38 -5.69
C GLN A 48 -0.78 -1.88 -5.48
N SER A 49 -1.72 -2.71 -5.93
CA SER A 49 -1.62 -4.16 -5.78
C SER A 49 -0.46 -4.73 -6.61
N MET A 50 -0.20 -4.20 -7.80
CA MET A 50 0.96 -4.59 -8.62
C MET A 50 2.28 -4.21 -7.94
N VAL A 51 2.36 -3.02 -7.36
CA VAL A 51 3.55 -2.57 -6.61
C VAL A 51 3.75 -3.44 -5.37
N TYR A 52 2.68 -3.74 -4.62
CA TYR A 52 2.74 -4.58 -3.44
C TYR A 52 3.15 -6.02 -3.78
N PHE A 53 2.64 -6.57 -4.88
CA PHE A 53 3.04 -7.90 -5.38
C PHE A 53 4.54 -7.99 -5.68
N LYS A 54 5.17 -6.89 -6.10
CA LYS A 54 6.63 -6.81 -6.33
C LYS A 54 7.44 -6.51 -5.06
N SER A 55 6.78 -6.14 -3.95
CA SER A 55 7.45 -5.84 -2.69
C SER A 55 7.87 -7.11 -1.94
N MET A 56 8.63 -6.94 -0.85
CA MET A 56 9.22 -8.04 -0.06
C MET A 56 8.11 -9.01 0.39
N PRO A 57 8.18 -10.30 0.01
CA PRO A 57 7.15 -11.26 0.35
C PRO A 57 7.13 -11.50 1.87
N ALA A 58 5.97 -11.91 2.39
CA ALA A 58 5.78 -12.17 3.82
C ALA A 58 6.81 -13.17 4.38
N ASP A 59 7.24 -14.14 3.56
CA ASP A 59 8.24 -15.14 3.94
C ASP A 59 9.64 -14.53 4.14
N GLU A 60 10.00 -13.48 3.38
CA GLU A 60 11.26 -12.77 3.60
C GLU A 60 11.19 -11.85 4.83
N LEU A 61 10.00 -11.29 5.13
CA LEU A 61 9.77 -10.54 6.37
C LEU A 61 9.82 -11.45 7.61
N ALA A 62 9.33 -12.68 7.51
CA ALA A 62 9.48 -13.68 8.57
C ALA A 62 10.96 -14.03 8.82
N LEU A 63 11.77 -14.06 7.76
CA LEU A 63 13.23 -14.22 7.86
C LEU A 63 13.97 -12.95 8.33
N ALA A 64 13.26 -11.84 8.58
CA ALA A 64 13.89 -10.60 9.05
C ALA A 64 14.28 -10.65 10.54
N THR A 65 13.79 -11.62 11.31
CA THR A 65 14.19 -11.82 12.70
C THR A 65 14.54 -13.28 12.93
N ILE A 66 15.70 -13.52 13.55
CA ILE A 66 16.12 -14.85 13.98
C ILE A 66 16.18 -14.87 15.51
N GLU A 67 15.54 -15.86 16.12
CA GLU A 67 15.71 -16.14 17.54
C GLU A 67 16.91 -17.07 17.72
N ILE A 68 17.92 -16.61 18.45
CA ILE A 68 19.12 -17.38 18.73
C ILE A 68 19.08 -17.81 20.19
N ASN A 69 19.06 -19.12 20.44
CA ASN A 69 19.19 -19.65 21.78
C ASN A 69 20.63 -19.43 22.29
N LEU A 70 20.75 -18.69 23.40
CA LEU A 70 22.03 -18.33 24.00
C LEU A 70 22.61 -19.47 24.86
N ASP A 71 21.77 -20.40 25.32
CA ASP A 71 22.18 -21.53 26.17
C ASP A 71 23.08 -22.51 25.42
N ASP A 72 22.91 -22.59 24.10
CA ASP A 72 23.70 -23.47 23.24
C ASP A 72 25.12 -22.94 22.97
N ILE A 73 25.46 -21.71 23.41
CA ILE A 73 26.76 -21.07 23.14
C ILE A 73 27.60 -21.05 24.44
N PRO A 74 28.53 -21.99 24.63
CA PRO A 74 29.41 -21.96 25.79
C PRO A 74 30.32 -20.73 25.78
N GLU A 75 30.67 -20.24 26.98
CA GLU A 75 31.54 -19.07 27.16
C GLU A 75 32.88 -19.26 26.42
N GLY A 76 33.28 -18.24 25.64
CA GLY A 76 34.52 -18.24 24.84
C GLY A 76 34.37 -18.79 23.41
N GLN A 77 33.21 -19.36 23.04
CA GLN A 77 32.97 -19.85 21.69
C GLN A 77 32.26 -18.81 20.80
N THR A 78 32.58 -18.84 19.51
CA THR A 78 31.89 -18.07 18.47
C THR A 78 31.10 -19.03 17.58
N LYS A 79 29.80 -18.76 17.41
CA LYS A 79 28.96 -19.45 16.43
C LYS A 79 28.59 -18.50 15.29
N THR A 80 28.47 -19.07 14.09
CA THR A 80 28.04 -18.36 12.88
C THR A 80 26.61 -18.75 12.56
N TYR A 81 25.76 -17.76 12.33
CA TYR A 81 24.38 -17.93 11.92
C TYR A 81 24.16 -17.27 10.56
N ASP A 82 23.40 -17.90 9.68
CA ASP A 82 23.06 -17.31 8.38
C ASP A 82 21.85 -16.39 8.52
N PHE A 83 22.02 -15.11 8.21
CA PHE A 83 20.95 -14.11 8.25
C PHE A 83 20.83 -13.40 6.91
N ARG A 84 19.70 -13.60 6.22
CA ARG A 84 19.42 -13.02 4.88
C ARG A 84 20.57 -13.21 3.87
N GLY A 85 21.20 -14.39 3.88
CA GLY A 85 22.33 -14.72 3.01
C GLY A 85 23.68 -14.11 3.41
N LYS A 86 23.77 -13.48 4.59
CA LYS A 86 25.03 -12.96 5.17
C LYS A 86 25.34 -13.68 6.48
N PRO A 87 26.60 -14.06 6.73
CA PRO A 87 26.99 -14.67 7.99
C PRO A 87 26.99 -13.62 9.12
N VAL A 88 26.30 -13.93 10.21
CA VAL A 88 26.29 -13.16 11.47
C VAL A 88 27.03 -13.98 12.53
N PHE A 89 28.00 -13.34 13.18
CA PHE A 89 28.82 -13.99 14.22
C PHE A 89 28.32 -13.61 15.60
N VAL A 90 28.01 -14.61 16.42
CA VAL A 90 27.61 -14.44 17.82
C VAL A 90 28.69 -15.04 18.70
N ARG A 91 29.28 -14.21 19.55
CA ARG A 91 30.38 -14.61 20.44
C ARG A 91 30.01 -14.40 21.90
N HIS A 92 30.05 -15.48 22.69
CA HIS A 92 29.86 -15.41 24.13
C HIS A 92 31.19 -15.00 24.78
N ARG A 93 31.35 -13.72 25.12
CA ARG A 93 32.61 -13.18 25.69
C ARG A 93 32.80 -13.65 27.13
N THR A 94 34.04 -13.95 27.51
CA THR A 94 34.40 -14.27 28.92
C THR A 94 34.65 -12.99 29.72
N LYS A 95 34.58 -13.07 31.06
CA LYS A 95 34.81 -11.92 31.96
C LYS A 95 36.16 -11.23 31.75
N ASN A 96 37.20 -12.00 31.42
CA ASN A 96 38.54 -11.47 31.14
C ASN A 96 38.61 -10.68 29.82
N GLU A 97 37.85 -11.11 28.80
CA GLU A 97 37.75 -10.37 27.53
C GLU A 97 36.89 -9.11 27.64
N ILE A 98 35.89 -9.11 28.52
CA ILE A 98 35.07 -7.92 28.80
C ILE A 98 35.92 -6.86 29.52
N ALA A 99 36.76 -7.28 30.47
CA ALA A 99 37.63 -6.39 31.23
C ALA A 99 38.79 -5.81 30.39
N SER A 100 39.35 -6.59 29.45
CA SER A 100 40.43 -6.11 28.59
C SER A 100 39.96 -5.17 27.48
N LYS A 101 38.69 -5.28 27.07
CA LYS A 101 38.09 -4.43 26.03
C LYS A 101 36.68 -3.98 26.43
N PRO A 102 36.57 -2.95 27.30
CA PRO A 102 35.30 -2.26 27.51
C PRO A 102 34.88 -1.59 26.18
N LEU A 103 33.59 -1.65 25.86
CA LEU A 103 33.02 -1.04 24.64
C LEU A 103 33.20 0.48 24.63
#